data_AF-A0AAD5R8S5-F1
#
_entry.id   AF-A0AAD5R8S5-F1
#
_cell.length_a   1.000
_cell.length_b   1.000
_cell.length_c   1.000
_cell.angle_alpha   90.00
_cell.angle_beta   90.00
_cell.angle_gamma   90.00
#
_symmetry.space_group_name_H-M   'P 1'
#
loop_
_entity.id
_entity.type
_entity.pdbx_description
1 polymer ?
#
loop_
_entity_poly.entity_id
_entity_poly.type
_entity_poly.pdbx_seq_one_letter_code
_entity_poly.pdbx_strand_id
1 'polypeptide(L)'
;MLVSQLVVHPELVSILCVLIKSVLEKTADEYINSMAKSASPGELRIMRSQPTEAMKMTMFYRYWCLKEAILKATGDGILDDLSRVDFKVNMNDRYRPGCFLTSTTVLMDGKLQDQWIFEETFADGQHAAAVCREKAVPRCCMFMKDPEAKIFFSKVSLGSLLEHATILNPLPDNASAAYEEFIERPRKAF
;
A
#
# COMPACT_ATOMS: atom_id res chain seq x y z
N MET A 1 9.80 -3.84 -10.15
CA MET A 1 8.43 -3.92 -9.58
C MET A 1 8.56 -4.58 -8.22
N LEU A 2 8.15 -3.91 -7.15
CA LEU A 2 8.03 -4.57 -5.84
C LEU A 2 6.77 -5.41 -5.90
N VAL A 3 6.91 -6.72 -5.79
CA VAL A 3 5.80 -7.66 -5.82
C VAL A 3 5.93 -8.46 -4.53
N SER A 4 4.94 -8.38 -3.64
CA SER A 4 4.83 -9.42 -2.62
C SER A 4 4.34 -10.66 -3.34
N GLN A 5 5.11 -11.75 -3.25
CA GLN A 5 4.63 -13.06 -3.68
C GLN A 5 3.49 -13.48 -2.75
N LEU A 6 2.27 -13.06 -3.08
CA LEU A 6 1.07 -13.76 -2.68
C LEU A 6 0.31 -14.16 -3.95
N VAL A 7 0.69 -15.31 -4.51
CA VAL A 7 -0.29 -16.17 -5.17
C VAL A 7 -1.09 -16.78 -4.03
N VAL A 8 -2.24 -16.22 -3.68
CA VAL A 8 -3.14 -16.88 -2.74
C VAL A 8 -4.55 -16.81 -3.30
N HIS A 9 -5.20 -17.98 -3.27
CA HIS A 9 -6.63 -18.24 -3.33
C HIS A 9 -7.47 -17.14 -2.64
N PRO A 10 -8.81 -17.06 -2.81
CA PRO A 10 -9.63 -15.89 -2.44
C PRO A 10 -9.62 -15.66 -0.93
N GLU A 11 -8.57 -15.02 -0.45
CA GLU A 11 -8.33 -14.52 0.88
C GLU A 11 -8.37 -13.00 0.71
N LEU A 12 -9.09 -12.29 1.59
CA LEU A 12 -9.19 -10.82 1.59
C LEU A 12 -7.87 -10.22 2.07
N VAL A 13 -6.81 -10.44 1.27
CA VAL A 13 -5.49 -9.85 1.45
C VAL A 13 -5.35 -8.80 0.37
N SER A 14 -5.24 -7.55 0.81
CA SER A 14 -5.01 -6.43 -0.10
C SER A 14 -3.64 -5.83 0.14
N ILE A 15 -3.01 -5.39 -0.95
CA ILE A 15 -1.70 -4.77 -0.94
C ILE A 15 -1.80 -3.42 -1.66
N LEU A 16 -1.25 -2.37 -1.04
CA LEU A 16 -0.85 -1.17 -1.76
C LEU A 16 0.63 -0.88 -1.51
N CYS A 17 1.35 -0.58 -2.59
CA CYS A 17 2.70 -0.05 -2.56
C CYS A 17 2.70 1.29 -3.30
N VAL A 18 3.19 2.34 -2.65
CA VAL A 18 3.29 3.68 -3.24
C VAL A 18 4.75 4.11 -3.27
N LEU A 19 5.17 4.59 -4.44
CA LEU A 19 6.42 5.33 -4.60
C LEU A 19 6.24 6.73 -4.00
N ILE A 20 6.98 7.01 -2.93
CA ILE A 20 7.17 8.33 -2.32
C ILE A 20 7.92 9.19 -3.33
N LYS A 21 7.19 9.99 -4.09
CA LYS A 21 7.80 11.01 -4.94
C LYS A 21 8.03 12.28 -4.13
N SER A 22 9.26 12.77 -4.10
CA SER A 22 9.56 14.16 -3.77
C SER A 22 9.26 15.02 -4.99
N VAL A 23 8.00 15.37 -5.22
CA VAL A 23 7.68 16.28 -6.33
C VAL A 23 8.05 17.69 -5.87
N LEU A 24 9.00 18.33 -6.56
CA LEU A 24 9.54 19.67 -6.27
C LEU A 24 8.50 20.80 -6.37
N GLU A 25 7.25 20.50 -6.73
CA GLU A 25 6.23 21.50 -7.03
C GLU A 25 5.29 21.82 -5.86
N LYS A 26 5.18 20.92 -4.87
CA LYS A 26 4.26 21.07 -3.73
C LYS A 26 4.95 20.76 -2.40
N THR A 27 4.66 21.58 -1.40
CA THR A 27 5.05 21.39 0.00
C THR A 27 4.32 20.20 0.63
N ALA A 28 4.88 19.62 1.70
CA ALA A 28 4.25 18.52 2.40
C ALA A 28 2.89 18.93 3.00
N ASP A 29 2.75 20.18 3.44
CA ASP A 29 1.49 20.69 3.96
C ASP A 29 0.41 20.78 2.86
N GLU A 30 0.77 21.10 1.61
CA GLU A 30 -0.17 21.04 0.47
C GLU A 30 -0.65 19.61 0.19
N TYR A 31 0.25 18.62 0.26
CA TYR A 31 -0.13 17.21 0.16
C TYR A 31 -1.07 16.81 1.30
N ILE A 32 -0.71 17.13 2.54
CA ILE A 32 -1.55 16.84 3.73
C ILE A 32 -2.93 17.50 3.58
N ASN A 33 -2.99 18.73 3.09
CA ASN A 33 -4.24 19.45 2.86
C ASN A 33 -5.10 18.77 1.78
N SER A 34 -4.49 18.19 0.74
CA SER A 34 -5.24 17.43 -0.28
C SER A 34 -5.93 16.19 0.29
N MET A 35 -5.37 15.60 1.36
CA MET A 35 -5.93 14.43 2.06
C MET A 35 -6.79 14.82 3.28
N ALA A 36 -6.92 16.10 3.62
CA ALA A 36 -7.55 16.53 4.86
C ALA A 36 -9.02 16.09 5.03
N LYS A 37 -9.75 15.91 3.92
CA LYS A 37 -11.13 15.39 3.94
C LYS A 37 -11.20 13.88 4.20
N SER A 38 -10.13 13.16 3.91
CA SER A 38 -10.05 11.69 4.02
C SER A 38 -9.30 11.23 5.27
N ALA A 39 -8.67 12.15 6.00
CA ALA A 39 -7.90 11.86 7.19
C ALA A 39 -8.64 12.28 8.47
N SER A 40 -8.47 11.52 9.54
CA SER A 40 -9.00 11.88 10.85
C SER A 40 -8.25 13.10 11.42
N PRO A 41 -8.86 13.86 12.34
CA PRO A 41 -8.17 14.96 13.02
C PRO A 41 -6.89 14.52 13.75
N GLY A 42 -6.87 13.28 14.25
CA GLY A 42 -5.70 12.69 14.92
C GLY A 42 -4.57 12.39 13.95
N GLU A 43 -4.90 11.81 12.79
CA GLU A 43 -3.94 11.53 11.72
C GLU A 43 -3.33 12.83 11.18
N LEU A 44 -4.16 13.85 10.91
CA LEU A 44 -3.72 15.17 10.46
C LEU A 44 -2.78 15.85 11.47
N ARG A 45 -3.10 15.75 12.76
CA ARG A 45 -2.24 16.29 13.82
C ARG A 45 -0.87 15.60 13.81
N ILE A 46 -0.84 14.28 13.69
CA ILE A 46 0.41 13.50 13.65
C ILE A 46 1.24 13.84 12.40
N MET A 47 0.60 13.95 11.23
CA MET A 47 1.29 14.33 10.00
C MET A 47 1.90 15.73 10.11
N ARG A 48 1.14 16.72 10.57
CA ARG A 48 1.59 18.12 10.68
C ARG A 48 2.61 18.35 11.79
N SER A 49 2.63 17.51 12.83
CA SER A 49 3.57 17.65 13.94
C SER A 49 5.00 17.18 13.62
N GLN A 50 5.24 16.62 12.42
CA GLN A 50 6.56 16.15 12.06
C GLN A 50 7.52 17.33 11.82
N PRO A 51 8.79 17.24 12.25
CA PRO A 51 9.71 18.37 12.27
C PRO A 51 10.29 18.73 10.90
N THR A 52 10.23 17.82 9.92
CA THR A 52 10.77 18.04 8.57
C THR A 52 9.76 17.66 7.50
N GLU A 53 9.83 18.31 6.33
CA GLU A 53 8.97 18.00 5.18
C GLU A 53 9.07 16.52 4.77
N ALA A 54 10.28 15.94 4.81
CA ALA A 54 10.48 14.52 4.51
C ALA A 54 9.74 13.60 5.51
N MET A 55 9.76 13.94 6.80
CA MET A 55 9.03 13.18 7.81
C MET A 55 7.51 13.36 7.67
N LYS A 56 7.04 14.57 7.37
CA LYS A 56 5.63 14.83 7.05
C LYS A 56 5.16 13.97 5.88
N MET A 57 5.91 13.96 4.78
CA MET A 57 5.62 13.14 3.60
C MET A 57 5.67 11.64 3.90
N THR A 58 6.62 11.21 4.75
CA THR A 58 6.70 9.80 5.18
C THR A 58 5.42 9.39 5.92
N MET A 59 4.94 10.22 6.84
CA MET A 59 3.67 9.96 7.55
C MET A 59 2.45 10.04 6.62
N PHE A 60 2.44 10.98 5.69
CA PHE A 60 1.40 11.08 4.66
C PHE A 60 1.26 9.78 3.87
N TYR A 61 2.35 9.28 3.28
CA TYR A 61 2.30 8.04 2.50
C TYR A 61 2.03 6.80 3.37
N ARG A 62 2.49 6.78 4.63
CA ARG A 62 2.16 5.73 5.59
C ARG A 62 0.64 5.62 5.80
N TYR A 63 -0.02 6.72 6.14
CA TYR A 63 -1.48 6.75 6.30
C TYR A 63 -2.23 6.49 5.00
N TRP A 64 -1.74 7.01 3.87
CA TRP A 64 -2.33 6.75 2.56
C TRP A 64 -2.34 5.25 2.24
N CYS A 65 -1.20 4.57 2.41
CA CYS A 65 -1.11 3.13 2.19
C CYS A 65 -2.05 2.34 3.09
N LEU A 66 -2.15 2.71 4.37
CA LEU A 66 -3.06 2.06 5.33
C LEU A 66 -4.53 2.20 4.93
N LYS A 67 -4.98 3.41 4.58
CA LYS A 67 -6.36 3.67 4.15
C LYS A 67 -6.71 2.90 2.88
N GLU A 68 -5.86 2.94 1.88
CA GLU A 68 -6.08 2.19 0.64
C GLU A 68 -6.07 0.68 0.86
N ALA A 69 -5.24 0.17 1.76
CA ALA A 69 -5.24 -1.25 2.10
C ALA A 69 -6.58 -1.68 2.70
N ILE A 70 -7.12 -0.96 3.70
CA ILE A 70 -8.43 -1.36 4.26
C ILE A 70 -9.57 -1.25 3.23
N LEU A 71 -9.60 -0.22 2.38
CA LEU A 71 -10.64 -0.10 1.33
C LEU A 71 -10.63 -1.25 0.34
N LYS A 72 -9.42 -1.70 -0.04
CA LYS A 72 -9.26 -2.85 -0.91
C LYS A 72 -9.60 -4.16 -0.22
N ALA A 73 -9.31 -4.29 1.08
CA ALA A 73 -9.66 -5.47 1.86
C ALA A 73 -11.17 -5.60 2.06
N THR A 74 -11.89 -4.50 2.30
CA THR A 74 -13.34 -4.54 2.46
C THR A 74 -14.09 -4.65 1.14
N GLY A 75 -13.48 -4.18 0.04
CA GLY A 75 -14.13 -4.14 -1.27
C GLY A 75 -15.12 -2.99 -1.42
N ASP A 76 -15.17 -2.06 -0.47
CA ASP A 76 -16.11 -0.93 -0.46
C ASP A 76 -15.80 0.12 -1.56
N GLY A 77 -14.63 0.04 -2.19
CA GLY A 77 -14.21 1.03 -3.17
C GLY A 77 -13.92 2.39 -2.52
N ILE A 78 -14.22 3.49 -3.22
CA ILE A 78 -14.05 4.85 -2.67
C ILE A 78 -15.20 5.12 -1.70
N LEU A 79 -14.93 5.12 -0.40
CA LEU A 79 -15.92 5.53 0.61
C LEU A 79 -16.23 7.03 0.49
N ASP A 80 -17.51 7.39 0.70
CA ASP A 80 -17.97 8.79 0.72
C ASP A 80 -17.30 9.63 1.82
N ASP A 81 -16.94 9.00 2.95
CA ASP A 81 -16.25 9.66 4.06
C ASP A 81 -15.16 8.76 4.67
N LEU A 82 -13.95 8.87 4.12
CA LEU A 82 -12.74 8.21 4.60
C LEU A 82 -12.23 8.72 5.96
N SER A 83 -12.71 9.88 6.43
CA SER A 83 -12.30 10.42 7.73
C SER A 83 -12.81 9.58 8.91
N ARG A 84 -13.86 8.78 8.69
CA ARG A 84 -14.43 7.79 9.63
C ARG A 84 -13.47 6.65 9.95
N VAL A 85 -12.52 6.37 9.05
CA VAL A 85 -11.46 5.37 9.21
C VAL A 85 -10.26 6.03 9.87
N ASP A 86 -10.05 5.78 11.15
CA ASP A 86 -9.06 6.46 11.99
C ASP A 86 -7.96 5.48 12.43
N PHE A 87 -6.80 5.57 11.78
CA PHE A 87 -5.65 4.74 12.08
C PHE A 87 -4.89 5.22 13.32
N LYS A 88 -4.53 4.26 14.16
CA LYS A 88 -3.68 4.44 15.34
C LYS A 88 -2.35 3.75 15.09
N VAL A 89 -1.39 4.53 14.63
CA VAL A 89 0.01 4.14 14.50
C VAL A 89 0.76 4.41 15.81
N ASN A 90 1.68 3.53 16.19
CA ASN A 90 2.54 3.76 17.35
C ASN A 90 3.76 4.62 16.94
N MET A 91 3.89 5.79 17.55
CA MET A 91 4.97 6.74 17.25
C MET A 91 6.35 6.26 17.73
N ASN A 92 6.41 5.25 18.59
CA ASN A 92 7.66 4.60 18.98
C ASN A 92 8.12 3.55 17.96
N ASP A 93 7.29 3.20 16.97
CA ASP A 93 7.67 2.26 15.94
C ASP A 93 8.78 2.84 15.06
N ARG A 94 9.79 2.03 14.77
CA ARG A 94 10.88 2.40 13.87
C ARG A 94 10.44 2.22 12.42
N TYR A 95 9.58 3.11 11.93
CA TYR A 95 9.17 3.17 10.52
C TYR A 95 10.30 3.74 9.65
N ARG A 96 11.22 2.86 9.24
CA ARG A 96 12.43 3.16 8.46
C ARG A 96 12.69 2.03 7.45
N PRO A 97 13.57 2.22 6.46
CA PRO A 97 13.84 1.20 5.45
C PRO A 97 14.11 -0.20 6.05
N GLY A 98 13.43 -1.22 5.53
CA GLY A 98 13.45 -2.61 6.00
C GLY A 98 12.54 -2.91 7.19
N CYS A 99 11.67 -1.99 7.62
CA CYS A 99 10.73 -2.26 8.72
C CYS A 99 9.64 -3.26 8.32
N PHE A 100 9.12 -3.96 9.34
CA PHE A 100 7.90 -4.76 9.28
C PHE A 100 7.15 -4.51 10.59
N LEU A 101 6.03 -3.79 10.53
CA LEU A 101 5.25 -3.40 11.70
C LEU A 101 3.85 -4.02 11.65
N THR A 102 3.35 -4.46 12.80
CA THR A 102 2.00 -5.03 12.96
C THR A 102 1.22 -4.43 14.13
N SER A 103 1.77 -3.37 14.73
CA SER A 103 1.23 -2.64 15.89
C SER A 103 0.06 -1.72 15.55
N THR A 104 -0.14 -1.39 14.27
CA THR A 104 -1.17 -0.45 13.84
C THR A 104 -2.57 -1.03 13.98
N THR A 105 -3.47 -0.22 14.54
CA THR A 105 -4.89 -0.55 14.67
C THR A 105 -5.74 0.51 13.96
N VAL A 106 -7.02 0.20 13.72
CA VAL A 106 -7.95 1.11 13.06
C VAL A 106 -9.26 1.18 13.83
N LEU A 107 -9.81 2.39 13.94
CA LEU A 107 -11.17 2.62 14.41
C LEU A 107 -12.04 3.02 13.23
N MET A 108 -13.25 2.48 13.17
CA MET A 108 -14.29 2.93 12.25
C MET A 108 -15.41 3.52 13.10
N ASP A 109 -15.70 4.81 12.91
CA ASP A 109 -16.64 5.57 13.75
C ASP A 109 -16.34 5.47 15.25
N GLY A 110 -15.05 5.49 15.60
CA GLY A 110 -14.59 5.35 16.98
C GLY A 110 -14.66 3.93 17.55
N LYS A 111 -15.08 2.92 16.77
CA LYS A 111 -15.10 1.52 17.19
C LYS A 111 -13.89 0.77 16.65
N LEU A 112 -13.15 0.10 17.53
CA LEU A 112 -11.99 -0.70 17.16
C LEU A 112 -12.43 -1.80 16.19
N GLN A 113 -11.68 -1.95 15.10
CA GLN A 113 -11.85 -3.04 14.15
C GLN A 113 -10.75 -4.08 14.39
N ASP A 114 -10.96 -4.98 15.34
CA ASP A 114 -9.98 -5.98 15.79
C ASP A 114 -9.88 -7.23 14.89
N GLN A 115 -10.77 -7.33 13.90
CA GLN A 115 -10.73 -8.35 12.86
C GLN A 115 -9.60 -8.11 11.85
N TRP A 116 -9.06 -6.89 11.76
CA TRP A 116 -8.02 -6.53 10.79
C TRP A 116 -6.62 -6.54 11.40
N ILE A 117 -5.66 -7.04 10.61
CA ILE A 117 -4.23 -6.93 10.85
C ILE A 117 -3.63 -6.09 9.73
N PHE A 118 -2.79 -5.14 10.11
CA PHE A 118 -2.04 -4.29 9.18
C PHE A 118 -0.56 -4.66 9.23
N GLU A 119 0.03 -4.99 8.08
CA GLU A 119 1.47 -5.23 7.96
C GLU A 119 2.07 -4.07 7.17
N GLU A 120 2.89 -3.27 7.84
CA GLU A 120 3.49 -2.08 7.24
C GLU A 120 4.97 -2.34 6.90
N THR A 121 5.36 -2.00 5.68
CA THR A 121 6.74 -2.11 5.21
C THR A 121 7.19 -0.80 4.57
N PHE A 122 8.43 -0.39 4.84
CA PHE A 122 9.10 0.68 4.12
C PHE A 122 10.32 0.06 3.43
N ALA A 123 10.24 -0.23 2.13
CA ALA A 123 11.17 -1.18 1.51
C ALA A 123 12.61 -0.62 1.40
N ASP A 124 12.75 0.60 0.87
CA ASP A 124 14.06 1.14 0.45
C ASP A 124 14.17 2.67 0.62
N GLY A 125 13.34 3.26 1.49
CA GLY A 125 13.35 4.72 1.72
C GLY A 125 12.52 5.51 0.73
N GLN A 126 12.02 4.88 -0.34
CA GLN A 126 11.16 5.52 -1.33
C GLN A 126 9.83 4.77 -1.53
N HIS A 127 9.67 3.56 -0.99
CA HIS A 127 8.46 2.77 -1.21
C HIS A 127 7.81 2.39 0.11
N ALA A 128 6.70 3.05 0.43
CA ALA A 128 5.83 2.68 1.54
C ALA A 128 4.81 1.64 1.04
N ALA A 129 4.60 0.60 1.83
CA ALA A 129 3.60 -0.41 1.56
C ALA A 129 2.83 -0.76 2.84
N ALA A 130 1.56 -1.09 2.66
CA ALA A 130 0.72 -1.66 3.70
C ALA A 130 -0.05 -2.85 3.12
N VAL A 131 -0.19 -3.87 3.95
CA VAL A 131 -1.07 -5.02 3.72
C VAL A 131 -2.18 -4.97 4.76
N CYS A 132 -3.42 -5.15 4.33
CA CYS A 132 -4.54 -5.34 5.24
C CYS A 132 -5.09 -6.75 5.02
N ARG A 133 -5.24 -7.51 6.10
CA ARG A 133 -5.78 -8.86 6.08
C ARG A 133 -6.65 -9.14 7.29
N GLU A 134 -7.56 -10.08 7.14
CA GLU A 134 -8.32 -10.58 8.29
C GLU A 134 -7.43 -11.41 9.23
N LYS A 135 -7.76 -11.34 10.52
CA LYS A 135 -7.16 -12.16 11.56
C LYS A 135 -7.63 -13.62 11.47
N ALA A 136 -8.88 -13.82 11.06
CA ALA A 136 -9.41 -15.13 10.75
C ALA A 136 -8.88 -15.57 9.38
N VAL A 137 -7.99 -16.56 9.37
CA VAL A 137 -7.35 -17.08 8.16
C VAL A 137 -7.82 -18.50 7.84
N PRO A 138 -7.91 -18.91 6.56
CA PRO A 138 -8.28 -20.28 6.20
C PRO A 138 -7.31 -21.32 6.76
N ARG A 139 -7.78 -22.56 6.97
CA ARG A 139 -6.98 -23.67 7.55
C ARG A 139 -5.70 -23.99 6.76
N CYS A 140 -5.67 -23.69 5.47
CA CYS A 140 -4.51 -23.91 4.60
C CYS A 140 -3.49 -22.75 4.62
N CYS A 141 -3.85 -21.61 5.21
CA CYS A 141 -3.02 -20.42 5.22
C CYS A 141 -1.78 -20.62 6.10
N MET A 142 -0.62 -20.10 5.67
CA MET A 142 0.63 -20.23 6.43
C MET A 142 0.53 -19.63 7.84
N PHE A 143 -0.26 -18.56 8.00
CA PHE A 143 -0.49 -17.92 9.30
C PHE A 143 -1.25 -18.80 10.30
N MET A 144 -1.95 -19.86 9.85
CA MET A 144 -2.51 -20.86 10.78
C MET A 144 -1.44 -21.76 11.39
N LYS A 145 -0.36 -22.03 10.64
CA LYS A 145 0.74 -22.87 11.10
C LYS A 145 1.75 -22.08 11.93
N ASP A 146 2.00 -20.85 11.52
CA ASP A 146 2.89 -19.90 12.18
C ASP A 146 2.25 -18.51 12.21
N PRO A 147 1.53 -18.17 13.30
CA PRO A 147 0.88 -16.86 13.45
C PRO A 147 1.85 -15.67 13.42
N GLU A 148 3.13 -15.92 13.71
CA GLU A 148 4.19 -14.90 13.76
C GLU A 148 5.01 -14.84 12.47
N ALA A 149 4.60 -15.60 11.44
CA ALA A 149 5.25 -15.59 10.15
C ALA A 149 5.26 -14.17 9.55
N LYS A 150 6.38 -13.79 8.95
CA LYS A 150 6.58 -12.46 8.33
C LYS A 150 6.82 -12.63 6.86
N ILE A 151 6.02 -11.94 6.05
CA ILE A 151 6.15 -11.96 4.60
C ILE A 151 6.74 -10.62 4.17
N PHE A 152 8.00 -10.63 3.77
CA PHE A 152 8.69 -9.45 3.28
C PHE A 152 8.53 -9.34 1.77
N PHE A 153 8.37 -8.11 1.28
CA PHE A 153 8.44 -7.83 -0.16
C PHE A 153 9.82 -8.17 -0.71
N SER A 154 9.84 -8.80 -1.88
CA SER A 154 11.07 -9.07 -2.62
C SER A 154 11.01 -8.41 -4.00
N LYS A 155 12.18 -8.11 -4.57
CA LYS A 155 12.28 -7.64 -5.95
C LYS A 155 12.28 -8.85 -6.87
N VAL A 156 11.34 -8.90 -7.80
CA VAL A 156 11.24 -9.97 -8.80
C VAL A 156 11.68 -9.42 -10.16
N SER A 157 12.47 -10.20 -10.89
CA SER A 157 12.92 -9.84 -12.24
C SER A 157 11.86 -10.20 -13.29
N LEU A 158 11.90 -9.56 -14.46
CA LEU A 158 11.02 -9.94 -15.57
C LEU A 158 11.25 -11.41 -15.98
N GLY A 159 12.50 -11.88 -16.00
CA GLY A 159 12.81 -13.28 -16.31
C GLY A 159 12.13 -14.26 -15.35
N SER A 160 12.14 -13.96 -14.05
CA SER A 160 11.46 -14.78 -13.03
C SER A 160 9.94 -14.79 -13.20
N LEU A 161 9.33 -13.69 -13.68
CA LEU A 161 7.90 -13.65 -13.98
C LEU A 161 7.55 -14.47 -15.24
N LEU A 162 8.51 -14.66 -16.14
CA LEU A 162 8.31 -15.35 -17.42
C LEU A 162 8.68 -16.85 -17.39
N GLU A 163 9.31 -17.35 -16.32
CA GLU A 163 9.84 -18.73 -16.23
C GLU A 163 8.80 -19.82 -16.56
N HIS A 164 7.52 -19.55 -16.26
CA HIS A 164 6.40 -20.45 -16.56
C HIS A 164 5.27 -19.76 -17.33
N ALA A 165 5.54 -18.58 -17.90
CA ALA A 165 4.54 -17.86 -18.67
C ALA A 165 4.29 -18.58 -20.01
N THR A 166 3.01 -18.69 -20.37
CA THR A 166 2.58 -19.22 -21.67
C THR A 166 1.74 -18.17 -22.38
N ILE A 167 1.81 -18.14 -23.70
CA ILE A 167 1.02 -17.22 -24.51
C ILE A 167 -0.41 -17.75 -24.60
N LEU A 168 -1.36 -17.05 -23.99
CA LEU A 168 -2.79 -17.39 -24.06
C LEU A 168 -3.47 -16.79 -25.28
N ASN A 169 -3.12 -15.54 -25.62
CA ASN A 169 -3.72 -14.79 -26.72
C ASN A 169 -2.60 -14.27 -27.63
N PRO A 170 -2.20 -15.02 -28.68
CA PRO A 170 -1.14 -14.58 -29.58
C PRO A 170 -1.61 -13.37 -30.39
N LEU A 171 -0.81 -12.31 -30.38
CA LEU A 171 -1.01 -11.15 -31.25
C LEU A 171 -0.33 -11.39 -32.61
N PRO A 172 -0.91 -10.90 -33.71
CA PRO A 172 -0.27 -10.97 -35.02
C PRO A 172 1.09 -10.26 -34.99
N ASP A 173 2.02 -10.76 -35.81
CA ASP A 173 3.36 -10.19 -35.97
C ASP A 173 4.13 -10.02 -34.64
N ASN A 174 3.97 -10.98 -33.72
CA ASN A 174 4.58 -10.96 -32.38
C ASN A 174 4.32 -9.66 -31.61
N ALA A 175 3.15 -9.04 -31.82
CA ALA A 175 2.75 -7.77 -31.22
C ALA A 175 3.57 -6.53 -31.66
N SER A 176 4.35 -6.62 -32.75
CA SER A 176 5.19 -5.50 -33.23
C SER A 176 4.36 -4.25 -33.53
N ALA A 177 3.26 -4.39 -34.28
CA ALA A 177 2.33 -3.29 -34.56
C ALA A 177 1.69 -2.69 -33.29
N ALA A 178 1.35 -3.52 -32.31
CA ALA A 178 0.78 -3.05 -31.04
C ALA A 178 1.83 -2.30 -30.19
N TYR A 179 3.09 -2.69 -30.28
CA TYR A 179 4.20 -1.99 -29.64
C TYR A 179 4.46 -0.62 -30.28
N GLU A 180 4.47 -0.56 -31.61
CA GLU A 180 4.61 0.70 -32.36
C GLU A 180 3.48 1.68 -32.00
N GLU A 181 2.23 1.22 -32.03
CA GLU A 181 1.07 2.03 -31.61
C GLU A 181 1.24 2.55 -30.17
N PHE A 182 1.72 1.71 -29.24
CA PHE A 182 1.95 2.11 -27.86
C PHE A 182 3.04 3.19 -27.73
N ILE A 183 4.13 3.10 -28.50
CA ILE A 183 5.22 4.08 -28.49
C ILE A 183 4.78 5.42 -29.08
N GLU A 184 3.92 5.40 -30.10
CA GLU A 184 3.38 6.62 -30.74
C GLU A 184 2.33 7.35 -29.90
N ARG A 185 1.75 6.69 -28.88
CA ARG A 185 0.76 7.34 -28.01
C ARG A 185 1.38 8.58 -27.33
N PRO A 186 0.76 9.76 -27.46
CA PRO A 186 1.28 10.98 -26.87
C PRO A 186 1.40 10.81 -25.36
N ARG A 187 2.61 11.00 -24.84
CA ARG A 187 2.84 11.02 -23.40
C ARG A 187 2.10 12.23 -22.84
N LYS A 188 1.17 12.00 -21.90
CA LYS A 188 0.59 13.10 -21.13
C LYS A 188 1.74 13.86 -20.48
N ALA A 189 1.85 15.15 -20.79
CA ALA A 189 2.68 16.05 -20.01
C ALA A 189 2.09 16.06 -18.60
N PHE A 190 2.87 15.57 -17.63
CA PHE A 190 2.53 15.63 -16.21
C PHE A 190 3.08 16.92 -15.63
#